data_AF-A0A7Y4T8K8-F1
#
_entry.id   AF-A0A7Y4T8K8-F1
#
_cell.length_a   1.000
_cell.length_b   1.000
_cell.length_c   1.000
_cell.angle_alpha   90.00
_cell.angle_beta   90.00
_cell.angle_gamma   90.00
#
_symmetry.space_group_name_H-M   'P 1'
#
loop_
_entity.id
_entity.type
_entity.pdbx_description
1 polymer ?
#
loop_
_entity_poly.entity_id
_entity_poly.type
_entity_poly.pdbx_seq_one_letter_code
_entity_poly.pdbx_strand_id
1 'polypeptide(L)'
;MSYDLRFFTPRPGVDVHDIVGNEDGEGPAQGKRNPVAEANKRKLADALIAHDARLELFKPDFAAIANLHKMRVDEAHERFRHLELNATASGIQITLTDDSASLTIPYWHKGDDARRVLEQAWGLIEIVCRETNYEVFDGQLDRVIDVNAFDDVLRSYAGTTQRMEALIGRAPKKPWWKFW
;
A
#
# COMPACT_ATOMS: atom_id res chain seq x y z
N MET A 1 -2.36 10.00 8.36
CA MET A 1 -2.04 8.63 8.82
C MET A 1 -2.88 7.66 8.02
N SER A 2 -2.29 6.54 7.65
CA SER A 2 -2.87 5.46 6.85
C SER A 2 -2.66 4.12 7.55
N TYR A 3 -3.50 3.13 7.21
CA TYR A 3 -3.31 1.73 7.55
C TYR A 3 -2.59 1.08 6.38
N ASP A 4 -1.37 0.60 6.62
CA ASP A 4 -0.52 0.05 5.58
C ASP A 4 -0.39 -1.46 5.76
N LEU A 5 -0.55 -2.19 4.65
CA LEU A 5 -0.35 -3.63 4.57
C LEU A 5 0.77 -3.92 3.58
N ARG A 6 1.59 -4.92 3.89
CA ARG A 6 2.76 -5.31 3.07
C ARG A 6 2.56 -6.71 2.55
N PHE A 7 2.76 -6.90 1.25
CA PHE A 7 2.69 -8.20 0.59
C PHE A 7 4.10 -8.66 0.27
N PHE A 8 4.44 -9.89 0.64
CA PHE A 8 5.79 -10.42 0.51
C PHE A 8 5.78 -11.89 0.09
N THR A 9 6.88 -12.36 -0.50
CA THR A 9 7.06 -13.79 -0.75
C THR A 9 7.63 -14.47 0.50
N PRO A 10 6.94 -15.45 1.10
CA PRO A 10 7.46 -16.14 2.28
C PRO A 10 8.75 -16.89 1.94
N ARG A 11 9.74 -16.81 2.84
CA ARG A 11 11.02 -17.52 2.72
C ARG A 11 11.15 -18.52 3.88
N PRO A 12 11.23 -19.83 3.60
CA PRO A 12 11.32 -20.83 4.66
C PRO A 12 12.48 -20.57 5.63
N GLY A 13 12.16 -20.49 6.93
CA GLY A 13 13.14 -20.28 7.99
C GLY A 13 13.66 -18.83 8.14
N VAL A 14 13.08 -17.87 7.42
CA VAL A 14 13.38 -16.43 7.57
C VAL A 14 12.24 -15.76 8.32
N ASP A 15 12.58 -14.89 9.26
CA ASP A 15 11.59 -14.11 10.02
C ASP A 15 10.88 -13.09 9.11
N VAL A 16 9.57 -12.88 9.32
CA VAL A 16 8.76 -11.97 8.49
C VAL A 16 9.26 -10.52 8.59
N HIS A 17 9.76 -10.10 9.74
CA HIS A 17 10.30 -8.76 9.95
C HIS A 17 11.57 -8.52 9.14
N ASP A 18 12.39 -9.56 8.97
CA ASP A 18 13.59 -9.49 8.13
C ASP A 18 13.22 -9.43 6.64
N ILE A 19 12.05 -9.92 6.24
CA ILE A 19 11.57 -9.79 4.86
C ILE A 19 11.02 -8.38 4.66
N VAL A 20 10.01 -8.01 5.44
CA VAL A 20 9.25 -6.75 5.25
C VAL A 20 10.09 -5.52 5.58
N GLY A 21 10.97 -5.58 6.58
CA GLY A 21 11.82 -4.46 6.98
C GLY A 21 12.90 -4.07 5.96
N ASN A 22 13.20 -4.95 5.00
CA ASN A 22 14.13 -4.67 3.90
C ASN A 22 13.40 -4.18 2.62
N GLU A 23 12.07 -4.32 2.57
CA GLU A 23 11.22 -4.04 1.43
C GLU A 23 10.37 -2.78 1.68
N ASP A 24 11.03 -1.63 1.80
CA ASP A 24 10.33 -0.33 1.79
C ASP A 24 9.71 -0.11 0.40
N GLY A 25 8.47 -0.57 0.21
CA GLY A 25 7.75 -0.63 -1.08
C GLY A 25 7.45 0.72 -1.75
N GLU A 26 7.90 1.84 -1.17
CA GLU A 26 7.80 3.20 -1.74
C GLU A 26 9.16 3.76 -2.21
N GLY A 27 10.25 3.00 -1.99
CA GLY A 27 11.60 3.39 -2.38
C GLY A 27 11.90 3.19 -3.88
N PRO A 28 13.02 3.77 -4.37
CA PRO A 28 13.49 3.47 -5.72
C PRO A 28 13.78 1.97 -5.84
N ALA A 29 13.33 1.39 -6.95
CA ALA A 29 13.50 -0.02 -7.22
C ALA A 29 14.99 -0.38 -7.23
N GLN A 30 15.33 -1.45 -6.51
CA GLN A 30 16.69 -1.93 -6.37
C GLN A 30 17.09 -2.79 -7.57
N GLY A 31 18.37 -2.76 -7.94
CA GLY A 31 18.88 -3.55 -9.06
C GLY A 31 18.38 -3.14 -10.45
N LYS A 32 18.70 -3.96 -11.45
CA LYS A 32 18.34 -3.74 -12.86
C LYS A 32 16.94 -4.28 -13.15
N ARG A 33 16.24 -3.64 -14.07
CA ARG A 33 14.96 -4.06 -14.61
C ARG A 33 14.99 -5.50 -15.08
N ASN A 34 14.05 -6.28 -14.56
CA ASN A 34 13.81 -7.65 -14.95
C ASN A 34 12.54 -7.72 -15.81
N PRO A 35 12.63 -8.09 -17.10
CA PRO A 35 11.46 -8.17 -17.99
C PRO A 35 10.33 -9.07 -17.49
N VAL A 36 10.65 -10.15 -16.77
CA VAL A 36 9.65 -11.07 -16.22
C VAL A 36 8.91 -10.42 -15.05
N ALA A 37 9.64 -9.72 -14.16
CA ALA A 37 9.03 -8.99 -13.06
C ALA A 37 8.12 -7.86 -13.58
N GLU A 38 8.57 -7.11 -14.59
CA GLU A 38 7.76 -6.07 -15.25
C GLU A 38 6.44 -6.64 -15.83
N ALA A 39 6.52 -7.80 -16.51
CA ALA A 39 5.34 -8.46 -17.05
C ALA A 39 4.38 -8.94 -15.95
N ASN A 40 4.91 -9.51 -14.86
CA ASN A 40 4.11 -9.96 -13.72
C ASN A 40 3.42 -8.79 -13.01
N LYS A 41 4.15 -7.70 -12.74
CA LYS A 41 3.57 -6.46 -12.18
C LYS A 41 2.45 -5.92 -13.04
N ARG A 42 2.66 -5.85 -14.36
CA ARG A 42 1.62 -5.39 -15.30
C ARG A 42 0.40 -6.28 -15.26
N LYS A 43 0.57 -7.61 -15.32
CA LYS A 43 -0.53 -8.58 -15.23
C LYS A 43 -1.32 -8.40 -13.93
N LEU A 44 -0.64 -8.21 -12.80
CA LEU A 44 -1.29 -7.98 -11.51
C LEU A 44 -2.06 -6.65 -11.49
N ALA A 45 -1.47 -5.56 -12.00
CA ALA A 45 -2.15 -4.28 -12.13
C ALA A 45 -3.43 -4.39 -12.98
N ASP A 46 -3.36 -5.10 -14.11
CA ASP A 46 -4.51 -5.31 -14.99
C ASP A 46 -5.60 -6.14 -14.31
N ALA A 47 -5.23 -7.16 -13.52
CA ALA A 47 -6.17 -7.96 -12.74
C ALA A 47 -6.87 -7.13 -11.64
N LEU A 48 -6.13 -6.23 -10.97
CA LEU A 48 -6.68 -5.31 -9.97
C LEU A 48 -7.68 -4.33 -10.61
N ILE A 49 -7.33 -3.73 -11.76
CA ILE A 49 -8.23 -2.82 -12.50
C ILE A 49 -9.46 -3.56 -13.02
N ALA A 50 -9.30 -4.80 -13.48
CA ALA A 50 -10.43 -5.62 -13.94
C ALA A 50 -11.39 -5.97 -12.79
N HIS A 51 -10.87 -6.15 -11.57
CA HIS A 51 -11.69 -6.38 -10.38
C HIS A 51 -12.38 -5.09 -9.90
N ASP A 52 -11.66 -3.98 -9.86
CA ASP A 52 -12.18 -2.68 -9.45
C ASP A 52 -11.84 -1.59 -10.46
N ALA A 53 -12.80 -1.29 -11.35
CA ALA A 53 -12.66 -0.30 -12.41
C ALA A 53 -12.51 1.15 -11.88
N ARG A 54 -12.61 1.39 -10.56
CA ARG A 54 -12.33 2.69 -9.94
C ARG A 54 -10.83 2.89 -9.67
N LEU A 55 -10.01 1.84 -9.82
CA LEU A 55 -8.56 1.96 -9.72
C LEU A 55 -7.99 2.59 -10.98
N GLU A 56 -7.17 3.61 -10.79
CA GLU A 56 -6.47 4.30 -11.85
C GLU A 56 -4.97 4.14 -11.67
N LEU A 57 -4.27 3.79 -12.76
CA LEU A 57 -2.82 3.74 -12.77
C LEU A 57 -2.26 5.16 -12.71
N PHE A 58 -1.44 5.44 -11.70
CA PHE A 58 -0.68 6.68 -11.60
C PHE A 58 0.32 6.79 -12.76
N LYS A 59 0.46 7.99 -13.30
CA LYS A 59 1.38 8.30 -14.40
C LYS A 59 2.44 9.27 -13.89
N PRO A 60 3.63 8.78 -13.48
CA PRO A 60 4.69 9.64 -12.97
C PRO A 60 5.18 10.62 -14.04
N ASP A 61 5.41 11.88 -13.65
CA ASP A 61 6.18 12.81 -14.46
C ASP A 61 7.67 12.56 -14.24
N PHE A 62 8.25 11.68 -15.07
CA PHE A 62 9.65 11.30 -14.97
C PHE A 62 10.61 12.46 -15.22
N ALA A 63 10.21 13.50 -15.96
CA ALA A 63 11.04 14.68 -16.16
C ALA A 63 11.12 15.52 -14.88
N ALA A 64 9.97 15.70 -14.21
CA ALA A 64 9.92 16.37 -12.91
C ALA A 64 10.68 15.59 -11.83
N ILE A 65 10.51 14.26 -11.78
CA ILE A 65 11.25 13.39 -10.85
C ILE A 65 12.76 13.46 -11.12
N ALA A 66 13.18 13.36 -12.38
CA ALA A 66 14.59 13.44 -12.74
C ALA A 66 15.21 14.78 -12.33
N ASN A 67 14.49 15.89 -12.53
CA ASN A 67 14.93 17.21 -12.11
C ASN A 67 15.04 17.33 -10.58
N LEU A 68 14.02 16.87 -9.84
CA LEU A 68 14.00 16.89 -8.38
C LEU A 68 15.18 16.13 -7.77
N HIS A 69 15.48 14.96 -8.32
CA HIS A 69 16.55 14.09 -7.83
C HIS A 69 17.91 14.30 -8.50
N LYS A 70 18.03 15.29 -9.40
CA LYS A 70 19.26 15.61 -10.15
C LYS A 70 19.84 14.39 -10.88
N MET A 71 18.98 13.63 -11.55
CA MET A 71 19.35 12.45 -12.34
C MET A 71 18.89 12.59 -13.79
N ARG A 72 19.29 11.64 -14.64
CA ARG A 72 18.79 11.57 -16.01
C ARG A 72 17.38 10.98 -16.05
N VAL A 73 16.59 11.33 -17.07
CA VAL A 73 15.20 10.84 -17.20
C VAL A 73 15.14 9.31 -17.37
N ASP A 74 16.08 8.71 -18.09
CA ASP A 74 16.18 7.25 -18.23
C ASP A 74 16.51 6.57 -16.90
N GLU A 75 17.33 7.19 -16.06
CA GLU A 75 17.58 6.73 -14.70
C GLU A 75 16.33 6.85 -13.81
N ALA A 76 15.53 7.91 -13.95
CA ALA A 76 14.25 8.03 -13.25
C ALA A 76 13.26 6.93 -13.68
N HIS A 77 13.19 6.61 -14.98
CA HIS A 77 12.40 5.49 -15.47
C HIS A 77 12.84 4.14 -14.92
N GLU A 78 14.12 3.99 -14.59
CA GLU A 78 14.64 2.75 -14.03
C GLU A 78 14.41 2.67 -12.51
N ARG A 79 14.64 3.77 -11.79
CA ARG A 79 14.48 3.81 -10.32
C ARG A 79 13.03 3.86 -9.89
N PHE A 80 12.16 4.55 -10.61
CA PHE A 80 10.75 4.73 -10.24
C PHE A 80 9.83 3.89 -11.14
N ARG A 81 10.23 2.62 -11.35
CA ARG A 81 9.51 1.65 -12.19
C ARG A 81 8.45 0.83 -11.44
N HIS A 82 8.13 1.18 -10.19
CA HIS A 82 6.97 0.63 -9.51
C HIS A 82 5.69 1.07 -10.22
N LEU A 83 4.63 0.30 -10.07
CA LEU A 83 3.29 0.70 -10.50
C LEU A 83 2.50 1.13 -9.28
N GLU A 84 1.83 2.27 -9.37
CA GLU A 84 0.93 2.75 -8.33
C GLU A 84 -0.48 2.82 -8.89
N LEU A 85 -1.45 2.24 -8.17
CA LEU A 85 -2.88 2.29 -8.49
C LEU A 85 -3.61 3.02 -7.37
N ASN A 86 -4.47 3.97 -7.74
CA ASN A 86 -5.20 4.81 -6.81
C ASN A 86 -6.71 4.69 -7.05
N ALA A 87 -7.48 4.50 -5.99
CA ALA A 87 -8.94 4.61 -6.00
C ALA A 87 -9.33 5.96 -5.40
N THR A 88 -9.41 7.02 -6.21
CA THR A 88 -9.61 8.41 -5.76
C THR A 88 -10.76 8.59 -4.76
N ALA A 89 -11.88 7.88 -4.94
CA ALA A 89 -13.05 8.01 -4.07
C ALA A 89 -12.82 7.43 -2.66
N SER A 90 -12.14 6.28 -2.56
CA SER A 90 -11.82 5.66 -1.27
C SER A 90 -10.46 6.09 -0.72
N GLY A 91 -9.62 6.72 -1.53
CA GLY A 91 -8.24 7.05 -1.20
C GLY A 91 -7.34 5.84 -0.97
N ILE A 92 -7.78 4.64 -1.36
CA ILE A 92 -6.94 3.45 -1.34
C ILE A 92 -5.84 3.60 -2.38
N GLN A 93 -4.61 3.25 -2.00
CA GLN A 93 -3.46 3.19 -2.90
C GLN A 93 -2.81 1.80 -2.84
N ILE A 94 -2.45 1.25 -3.99
CA ILE A 94 -1.64 0.03 -4.12
C ILE A 94 -0.35 0.36 -4.84
N THR A 95 0.78 0.00 -4.26
CA THR A 95 2.10 0.09 -4.91
C THR A 95 2.63 -1.31 -5.19
N LEU A 96 2.99 -1.59 -6.44
CA LEU A 96 3.54 -2.86 -6.92
C LEU A 96 5.01 -2.69 -7.30
N THR A 97 5.87 -3.49 -6.69
CA THR A 97 7.31 -3.58 -7.00
C THR A 97 7.62 -4.92 -7.67
N ASP A 98 8.90 -5.17 -7.97
CA ASP A 98 9.31 -6.36 -8.73
C ASP A 98 9.03 -7.67 -7.97
N ASP A 99 9.03 -7.61 -6.64
CA ASP A 99 8.98 -8.75 -5.72
C ASP A 99 8.04 -8.57 -4.51
N SER A 100 7.42 -7.40 -4.35
CA SER A 100 6.48 -7.10 -3.27
C SER A 100 5.34 -6.19 -3.72
N ALA A 101 4.38 -5.99 -2.82
CA ALA A 101 3.36 -4.97 -2.97
C ALA A 101 3.04 -4.32 -1.62
N SER A 102 2.34 -3.18 -1.67
CA SER A 102 1.77 -2.57 -0.48
C SER A 102 0.41 -1.97 -0.76
N LEU A 103 -0.45 -1.97 0.26
CA LEU A 103 -1.79 -1.41 0.23
C LEU A 103 -1.94 -0.41 1.37
N THR A 104 -2.30 0.81 1.01
CA THR A 104 -2.48 1.94 1.92
C THR A 104 -3.96 2.29 1.97
N ILE A 105 -4.52 2.33 3.19
CA ILE A 105 -5.93 2.62 3.43
C ILE A 105 -6.03 3.88 4.30
N PRO A 106 -6.76 4.94 3.89
CA PRO A 106 -6.82 6.17 4.65
C PRO A 106 -7.75 6.05 5.87
N TYR A 107 -7.35 6.65 7.00
CA TYR A 107 -8.12 6.61 8.25
C TYR A 107 -9.26 7.63 8.37
N TRP A 108 -9.61 8.37 7.31
CA TRP A 108 -10.63 9.42 7.41
C TRP A 108 -12.07 8.90 7.26
N HIS A 109 -12.25 7.65 6.83
CA HIS A 109 -13.58 7.04 6.68
C HIS A 109 -14.18 6.63 8.01
N LYS A 110 -15.51 6.64 8.12
CA LYS A 110 -16.24 6.34 9.36
C LYS A 110 -17.48 5.49 9.11
N GLY A 111 -17.93 4.78 10.15
CA GLY A 111 -19.17 4.00 10.11
C GLY A 111 -19.24 3.08 8.89
N ASP A 112 -20.34 3.16 8.15
CA ASP A 112 -20.56 2.35 6.96
C ASP A 112 -19.55 2.62 5.84
N ASP A 113 -19.02 3.84 5.72
CA ASP A 113 -18.01 4.17 4.71
C ASP A 113 -16.68 3.46 5.03
N ALA A 114 -16.29 3.41 6.30
CA ALA A 114 -15.10 2.67 6.72
C ALA A 114 -15.22 1.18 6.41
N ARG A 115 -16.40 0.60 6.64
CA ARG A 115 -16.69 -0.80 6.28
C ARG A 115 -16.58 -1.02 4.78
N ARG A 116 -17.21 -0.18 3.95
CA ARG A 116 -17.16 -0.32 2.49
C ARG A 116 -15.75 -0.20 1.93
N VAL A 117 -14.94 0.71 2.49
CA VAL A 117 -13.54 0.89 2.08
C VAL A 117 -12.71 -0.32 2.47
N LEU A 118 -12.94 -0.91 3.64
CA LEU A 118 -12.28 -2.16 4.01
C LEU A 118 -12.73 -3.35 3.16
N GLU A 119 -14.01 -3.47 2.84
CA GLU A 119 -14.51 -4.51 1.93
C GLU A 119 -13.87 -4.38 0.55
N GLN A 120 -13.71 -3.14 0.04
CA GLN A 120 -12.95 -2.88 -1.17
C GLN A 120 -11.49 -3.29 -1.02
N ALA A 121 -10.81 -2.85 0.04
CA ALA A 121 -9.41 -3.19 0.31
C ALA A 121 -9.20 -4.71 0.40
N TRP A 122 -10.15 -5.43 1.00
CA TRP A 122 -10.09 -6.89 1.12
C TRP A 122 -10.20 -7.60 -0.22
N GLY A 123 -11.13 -7.16 -1.08
CA GLY A 123 -11.20 -7.67 -2.45
C GLY A 123 -9.87 -7.51 -3.18
N LEU A 124 -9.17 -6.39 -2.99
CA LEU A 124 -7.85 -6.16 -3.57
C LEU A 124 -6.78 -7.09 -2.97
N ILE A 125 -6.79 -7.30 -1.64
CA ILE A 125 -5.90 -8.27 -0.97
C ILE A 125 -6.06 -9.67 -1.55
N GLU A 126 -7.31 -10.13 -1.72
CA GLU A 126 -7.61 -11.45 -2.30
C GLU A 126 -7.07 -11.60 -3.72
N ILE A 127 -7.22 -10.56 -4.56
CA ILE A 127 -6.65 -10.55 -5.91
C ILE A 127 -5.13 -10.67 -5.85
N VAL A 128 -4.44 -9.87 -5.03
CA VAL A 128 -2.98 -9.93 -4.92
C VAL A 128 -2.53 -11.31 -4.47
N CYS A 129 -3.11 -11.86 -3.41
CA CYS A 129 -2.74 -13.18 -2.91
C CYS A 129 -3.05 -14.32 -3.90
N ARG A 130 -4.12 -14.22 -4.69
CA ARG A 130 -4.48 -15.25 -5.68
C ARG A 130 -3.62 -15.22 -6.93
N GLU A 131 -3.31 -14.02 -7.44
CA GLU A 131 -2.52 -13.84 -8.66
C GLU A 131 -1.01 -13.98 -8.41
N THR A 132 -0.61 -14.04 -7.14
CA THR A 132 0.78 -14.18 -6.68
C THR A 132 0.91 -15.36 -5.70
N ASN A 133 2.08 -15.51 -5.10
CA ASN A 133 2.28 -16.38 -3.94
C ASN A 133 2.58 -15.55 -2.68
N TYR A 134 2.06 -14.31 -2.63
CA TYR A 134 2.35 -13.41 -1.52
C TYR A 134 1.48 -13.72 -0.30
N GLU A 135 2.13 -13.62 0.85
CA GLU A 135 1.47 -13.46 2.14
C GLU A 135 1.36 -11.97 2.47
N VAL A 136 0.44 -11.63 3.38
CA VAL A 136 0.19 -10.24 3.77
C VAL A 136 0.55 -10.04 5.22
N PHE A 137 1.45 -9.12 5.48
CA PHE A 137 1.84 -8.69 6.81
C PHE A 137 1.14 -7.39 7.17
N ASP A 138 0.60 -7.36 8.38
CA ASP A 138 -0.02 -6.21 9.00
C ASP A 138 0.92 -5.66 10.07
N GLY A 139 1.60 -4.55 9.74
CA GLY A 139 2.56 -3.91 10.64
C GLY A 139 1.91 -3.27 11.87
N GLN A 140 0.60 -3.01 11.84
CA GLN A 140 -0.12 -2.39 12.95
C GLN A 140 -0.57 -3.44 13.97
N LEU A 141 -0.80 -4.68 13.52
CA LEU A 141 -1.18 -5.81 14.36
C LEU A 141 -0.02 -6.78 14.62
N ASP A 142 1.11 -6.55 13.98
CA ASP A 142 2.32 -7.33 14.10
C ASP A 142 2.12 -8.81 13.77
N ARG A 143 1.48 -9.09 12.63
CA ARG A 143 1.15 -10.46 12.21
C ARG A 143 0.95 -10.61 10.72
N VAL A 144 1.15 -11.83 10.23
CA VAL A 144 0.63 -12.25 8.93
C VAL A 144 -0.89 -12.44 9.04
N ILE A 145 -1.65 -11.88 8.10
CA ILE A 145 -3.10 -12.01 8.07
C ILE A 145 -3.50 -13.26 7.29
N ASP A 146 -4.51 -13.97 7.80
CA ASP A 146 -5.24 -14.95 7.02
C ASP A 146 -6.28 -14.21 6.18
N VAL A 147 -6.16 -14.29 4.85
CA VAL A 147 -7.08 -13.66 3.90
C VAL A 147 -8.50 -14.22 3.98
N ASN A 148 -8.71 -15.35 4.66
CA ASN A 148 -10.03 -15.89 4.95
C ASN A 148 -10.65 -15.33 6.24
N ALA A 149 -9.89 -14.56 7.02
CA ALA A 149 -10.29 -14.05 8.34
C ALA A 149 -10.71 -12.56 8.29
N PHE A 150 -11.50 -12.16 7.30
CA PHE A 150 -11.93 -10.77 7.09
C PHE A 150 -12.52 -10.11 8.36
N ASP A 151 -13.42 -10.81 9.05
CA ASP A 151 -14.10 -10.28 10.23
C ASP A 151 -13.12 -9.95 11.38
N ASP A 152 -12.03 -10.71 11.52
CA ASP A 152 -11.01 -10.46 12.54
C ASP A 152 -10.19 -9.21 12.25
N VAL A 153 -9.87 -8.96 10.97
CA VAL A 153 -9.14 -7.76 10.55
C VAL A 153 -10.07 -6.54 10.62
N LEU A 154 -11.33 -6.66 10.21
CA LEU A 154 -12.33 -5.60 10.31
C LEU A 154 -12.49 -5.11 11.76
N ARG A 155 -12.59 -6.03 12.73
CA ARG A 155 -12.64 -5.67 14.17
C ARG A 155 -11.39 -4.92 14.62
N SER A 156 -10.22 -5.33 14.15
CA SER A 156 -8.95 -4.74 14.53
C SER A 156 -8.78 -3.34 13.97
N TYR A 157 -9.14 -3.12 12.69
CA TYR A 157 -9.15 -1.80 12.06
C TYR A 157 -10.14 -0.85 12.74
N ALA A 158 -11.36 -1.31 13.06
CA ALA A 158 -12.34 -0.50 13.79
C ALA A 158 -11.82 -0.08 15.18
N GLY A 159 -11.12 -1.00 15.88
CA GLY A 159 -10.46 -0.68 17.13
C GLY A 159 -9.34 0.37 16.99
N THR A 160 -8.51 0.25 15.95
CA THR A 160 -7.42 1.19 15.66
C THR A 160 -7.97 2.57 15.32
N THR A 161 -8.90 2.67 14.37
CA THR A 161 -9.54 3.95 14.00
C THR A 161 -10.17 4.65 15.20
N GLN A 162 -10.87 3.93 16.06
CA GLN A 162 -11.47 4.51 17.27
C GLN A 162 -10.40 5.03 18.26
N ARG A 163 -9.30 4.30 18.46
CA ARG A 163 -8.16 4.77 19.27
C ARG A 163 -7.52 6.02 18.68
N MET A 164 -7.39 6.08 17.35
CA MET A 164 -6.84 7.23 16.66
C MET A 164 -7.74 8.47 16.80
N GLU A 165 -9.06 8.31 16.72
CA GLU A 165 -9.99 9.40 17.02
C GLU A 165 -9.83 9.90 18.44
N ALA A 166 -9.66 9.02 19.42
CA ALA A 166 -9.43 9.42 20.80
C ALA A 166 -8.13 10.22 20.96
N LEU A 167 -7.09 9.90 20.19
CA LEU A 167 -5.82 10.64 20.19
C LEU A 167 -5.93 12.00 19.48
N ILE A 168 -6.56 12.04 18.31
CA ILE A 168 -6.76 13.28 17.53
C ILE A 168 -7.74 14.23 18.25
N GLY A 169 -8.79 13.70 18.86
CA GLY A 169 -9.76 14.45 19.66
C GLY A 169 -9.19 14.99 20.98
N ARG A 170 -8.10 14.40 21.48
CA ARG A 170 -7.35 14.87 22.65
C ARG A 170 -6.23 15.86 22.32
N ALA A 171 -5.88 16.04 21.04
CA ALA A 171 -4.86 17.02 20.66
C ALA A 171 -5.37 18.42 21.01
N PRO A 172 -4.67 19.19 21.86
CA PRO A 172 -5.10 20.54 22.19
C PRO A 172 -5.09 21.39 20.92
N LYS A 173 -6.24 21.98 20.58
CA LYS A 173 -6.37 23.02 19.54
C LYS A 173 -5.61 24.28 19.99
N LYS A 174 -4.28 24.22 20.04
CA LYS A 174 -3.49 25.45 20.15
C LYS A 174 -3.32 26.00 18.75
N PRO A 175 -3.92 27.15 18.44
CA PRO A 175 -3.69 27.79 17.17
C PRO A 175 -2.20 28.16 17.04
N TRP A 176 -1.64 27.85 15.89
CA TRP A 176 -0.24 28.06 15.51
C TRP A 176 0.20 29.53 15.51
N TRP A 177 -0.72 30.48 15.70
CA TRP A 177 -0.47 31.92 15.75
C TRP A 177 -0.30 32.52 17.16
N LYS A 178 -0.27 31.72 18.23
CA LYS A 178 -0.03 32.24 19.61
C LYS A 178 1.44 32.23 20.06
N PHE A 179 2.39 32.27 19.13
CA PHE A 179 3.82 32.37 19.43
C PHE A 179 4.46 33.61 18.80
N TRP A 180 3.91 34.82 19.06
CA TRP A 180 4.61 36.10 18.97
C TRP A 180 3.93 37.08 19.94
#